data_AF-A0A4D9D3I1-F1
#
_entry.id   AF-A0A4D9D3I1-F1
#
_cell.length_a   1.000
_cell.length_b   1.000
_cell.length_c   1.000
_cell.angle_alpha   90.00
_cell.angle_beta   90.00
_cell.angle_gamma   90.00
#
_symmetry.space_group_name_H-M   'P 1'
#
loop_
_entity.id
_entity.type
_entity.pdbx_description
1 polymer ?
#
loop_
_entity_poly.entity_id
_entity_poly.type
_entity_poly.pdbx_seq_one_letter_code
_entity_poly.pdbx_strand_id
1 'polypeptide(L)'
;MRLSVTTPSVAAQPHSTTNRSAFPAATALHRASGTILLLATTEDKASVNMLQALLARGGWEEITPVDASSRVWHRPDGPQNVFMWQITQGFLRADWLDKAWLTAHPSQRIQEMIFLSRHAAASGRPSLTIHPIGNPGQPFAPQEEARGEHGGIPGRCVPPSPRMAPLFRQLHGAVQDAGLAGTFEVTLEATHHGPWHMHPTMFVEIGSKEEDWGREDAAHVWADVLDKNLGLSATEENGVSIPAAEEPKLVIVGAGGGHYTPKMNDLLRHREDVLVGHILASYCFTGSEEDWKRGIDEAIQATRRAYSLPSENEEEEDGGKEETRVCVYIDKKAFKSAPRQALVQYLESRGIQCAFKENDLN
;
A
#
# COMPACT_ATOMS: atom_id res chain seq x y z
N MET A 1 34.22 -47.99 -38.89
CA MET A 1 33.37 -47.67 -37.73
C MET A 1 32.09 -47.01 -38.23
N ARG A 2 31.04 -47.81 -38.44
CA ARG A 2 29.67 -47.36 -38.69
C ARG A 2 28.78 -48.30 -37.88
N LEU A 3 28.07 -47.78 -36.90
CA LEU A 3 27.07 -48.53 -36.16
C LEU A 3 25.73 -47.79 -36.25
N SER A 4 24.74 -48.59 -36.60
CA SER A 4 23.38 -48.29 -37.02
C SER A 4 22.46 -47.99 -35.85
N VAL A 5 21.47 -47.15 -36.13
CA VAL A 5 20.31 -46.85 -35.29
C VAL A 5 19.30 -48.01 -35.34
N THR A 6 18.76 -48.40 -34.18
CA THR A 6 17.48 -49.10 -34.07
C THR A 6 16.73 -48.61 -32.83
N THR A 7 15.53 -48.06 -33.05
CA THR A 7 14.51 -47.72 -32.05
C THR A 7 13.60 -48.91 -31.77
N PRO A 8 13.09 -49.11 -30.54
CA PRO A 8 11.91 -49.92 -30.29
C PRO A 8 10.65 -49.07 -30.10
N SER A 9 9.58 -49.52 -30.75
CA SER A 9 8.17 -49.12 -30.62
C SER A 9 7.52 -49.82 -29.43
N VAL A 10 6.68 -49.13 -28.65
CA VAL A 10 5.66 -49.78 -27.80
C VAL A 10 4.35 -48.95 -27.73
N ALA A 11 3.34 -49.50 -28.39
CA ALA A 11 1.91 -49.63 -28.08
C ALA A 11 1.11 -48.52 -27.35
N ALA A 12 -0.02 -48.15 -27.99
CA ALA A 12 -1.16 -47.45 -27.41
C ALA A 12 -2.07 -48.39 -26.60
N GLN A 13 -2.67 -47.87 -25.52
CA GLN A 13 -3.78 -48.46 -24.75
C GLN A 13 -4.75 -47.34 -24.28
N PRO A 14 -6.02 -47.67 -23.96
CA PRO A 14 -7.20 -46.90 -24.36
C PRO A 14 -7.78 -45.96 -23.28
N HIS A 15 -8.72 -45.12 -23.74
CA HIS A 15 -9.58 -44.25 -22.95
C HIS A 15 -10.30 -44.96 -21.79
N SER A 16 -10.28 -44.33 -20.62
CA SER A 16 -11.17 -44.60 -19.49
C SER A 16 -11.81 -43.27 -19.08
N THR A 17 -13.12 -43.18 -19.27
CA THR A 17 -13.97 -42.08 -18.81
C THR A 17 -14.41 -42.30 -17.36
N THR A 18 -14.31 -41.21 -16.59
CA THR A 18 -15.17 -40.82 -15.47
C THR A 18 -15.27 -41.77 -14.27
N ASN A 19 -14.69 -41.33 -13.15
CA ASN A 19 -15.43 -41.34 -11.90
C ASN A 19 -15.25 -40.00 -11.19
N ARG A 20 -16.33 -39.21 -11.11
CA ARG A 20 -16.40 -37.98 -10.32
C ARG A 20 -16.27 -38.38 -8.84
N SER A 21 -15.12 -38.13 -8.26
CA SER A 21 -14.91 -38.19 -6.81
C SER A 21 -15.36 -36.85 -6.22
N ALA A 22 -16.27 -36.94 -5.25
CA ALA A 22 -16.92 -35.86 -4.56
C ALA A 22 -15.94 -34.86 -3.91
N PHE A 23 -16.37 -33.61 -3.83
CA PHE A 23 -15.70 -32.54 -3.07
C PHE A 23 -15.43 -32.99 -1.63
N PRO A 24 -14.17 -33.01 -1.17
CA PRO A 24 -13.88 -33.01 0.25
C PRO A 24 -14.08 -31.58 0.79
N ALA A 25 -14.73 -31.52 1.95
CA ALA A 25 -15.04 -30.32 2.69
C ALA A 25 -13.81 -29.47 3.04
N ALA A 26 -13.96 -28.14 2.97
CA ALA A 26 -13.31 -27.13 3.80
C ALA A 26 -11.85 -27.36 4.25
N THR A 27 -10.94 -27.76 3.37
CA THR A 27 -9.49 -27.81 3.71
C THR A 27 -8.57 -27.34 2.58
N ALA A 28 -9.07 -26.46 1.70
CA ALA A 28 -8.33 -25.94 0.56
C ALA A 28 -8.21 -24.39 0.54
N LEU A 29 -8.15 -23.74 1.71
CA LEU A 29 -7.79 -22.31 1.80
C LEU A 29 -6.27 -22.05 1.78
N HIS A 30 -5.45 -23.09 1.57
CA HIS A 30 -4.00 -22.97 1.46
C HIS A 30 -3.53 -23.04 0.01
N ARG A 31 -3.83 -21.99 -0.77
CA ARG A 31 -3.06 -21.64 -1.96
C ARG A 31 -2.80 -20.12 -1.95
N ALA A 32 -1.53 -19.75 -1.78
CA ALA A 32 -0.89 -18.48 -2.21
C ALA A 32 -1.02 -17.19 -1.35
N SER A 33 -1.21 -17.25 -0.04
CA SER A 33 -1.23 -16.06 0.83
C SER A 33 0.18 -15.48 1.03
N GLY A 34 0.44 -14.27 0.49
CA GLY A 34 1.69 -13.55 0.78
C GLY A 34 1.74 -13.03 2.22
N THR A 35 2.92 -12.58 2.63
CA THR A 35 3.24 -12.10 3.98
C THR A 35 2.89 -10.62 4.13
N ILE A 36 2.15 -10.26 5.17
CA ILE A 36 1.89 -8.86 5.55
C ILE A 36 2.72 -8.52 6.77
N LEU A 37 3.51 -7.45 6.69
CA LEU A 37 4.34 -6.97 7.78
C LEU A 37 3.73 -5.71 8.38
N LEU A 38 3.41 -5.75 9.67
CA LEU A 38 3.11 -4.59 10.48
C LEU A 38 4.41 -4.15 11.15
N LEU A 39 4.95 -2.98 10.79
CA LEU A 39 6.22 -2.51 11.29
C LEU A 39 6.01 -1.49 12.41
N ALA A 40 6.73 -1.69 13.51
CA ALA A 40 6.80 -0.76 14.64
C ALA A 40 8.26 -0.37 14.94
N THR A 41 8.48 0.79 15.55
CA THR A 41 9.80 1.22 16.01
C THR A 41 9.76 1.72 17.45
N THR A 42 10.80 1.41 18.23
CA THR A 42 10.92 1.87 19.62
C THR A 42 11.24 3.36 19.75
N GLU A 43 11.68 4.02 18.67
CA GLU A 43 11.95 5.47 18.64
C GLU A 43 10.68 6.33 18.58
N ASP A 44 9.52 5.71 18.37
CA ASP A 44 8.26 6.39 18.13
C ASP A 44 7.18 5.96 19.12
N LYS A 45 6.68 6.92 19.90
CA LYS A 45 5.66 6.71 20.92
C LYS A 45 4.33 6.23 20.32
N ALA A 46 3.90 6.79 19.18
CA ALA A 46 2.66 6.37 18.52
C ALA A 46 2.81 4.94 17.98
N SER A 47 3.98 4.63 17.41
CA SER A 47 4.32 3.29 16.92
C SER A 47 4.24 2.24 18.01
N VAL A 48 4.90 2.49 19.15
CA VAL A 48 4.85 1.59 20.32
C VAL A 48 3.42 1.43 20.81
N ASN A 49 2.66 2.51 20.89
CA ASN A 49 1.28 2.47 21.38
C ASN A 49 0.36 1.63 20.47
N MET A 50 0.44 1.83 19.15
CA MET A 50 -0.31 1.03 18.18
C MET A 50 0.09 -0.45 18.22
N LEU A 51 1.38 -0.75 18.34
CA LEU A 51 1.87 -2.13 18.50
C LEU A 51 1.29 -2.78 19.77
N GLN A 52 1.29 -2.08 20.90
CA GLN A 52 0.73 -2.61 22.16
C GLN A 52 -0.79 -2.83 22.04
N ALA A 53 -1.52 -1.90 21.41
CA ALA A 53 -2.95 -2.03 21.19
C ALA A 53 -3.30 -3.24 20.31
N LEU A 54 -2.47 -3.57 19.31
CA LEU A 54 -2.59 -4.77 18.48
C LEU A 54 -2.25 -6.05 19.24
N LEU A 55 -1.14 -6.05 19.99
CA LEU A 55 -0.73 -7.18 20.85
C LEU A 55 -1.80 -7.51 21.89
N ALA A 56 -2.45 -6.50 22.45
CA ALA A 56 -3.52 -6.65 23.44
C ALA A 56 -4.77 -7.37 22.90
N ARG A 57 -4.93 -7.51 21.58
CA ARG A 57 -5.99 -8.33 20.96
C ARG A 57 -5.75 -9.84 21.11
N GLY A 58 -4.63 -10.25 21.71
CA GLY A 58 -4.29 -11.66 21.95
C GLY A 58 -3.91 -12.39 20.68
N GLY A 59 -3.65 -13.71 20.77
CA GLY A 59 -3.36 -14.63 19.65
C GLY A 59 -2.12 -14.31 18.81
N TRP A 60 -1.15 -13.60 19.39
CA TRP A 60 0.16 -13.36 18.79
C TRP A 60 1.19 -14.26 19.47
N GLU A 61 2.04 -14.89 18.67
CA GLU A 61 3.15 -15.69 19.16
C GLU A 61 4.46 -14.96 18.86
N GLU A 62 5.28 -14.71 19.87
CA GLU A 62 6.62 -14.16 19.65
C GLU A 62 7.51 -15.24 19.03
N ILE A 63 8.19 -14.90 17.94
CA ILE A 63 9.04 -15.80 17.17
C ILE A 63 10.48 -15.28 17.12
N THR A 64 11.35 -16.03 16.44
CA THR A 64 12.75 -15.63 16.23
C THR A 64 12.82 -14.23 15.61
N PRO A 65 13.60 -13.31 16.19
CA PRO A 65 13.74 -11.97 15.66
C PRO A 65 14.58 -11.96 14.38
N VAL A 66 14.44 -10.90 13.57
CA VAL A 66 15.25 -10.70 12.36
C VAL A 66 16.71 -10.39 12.70
N ASP A 67 16.94 -9.70 13.82
CA ASP A 67 18.26 -9.36 14.35
C ASP A 67 18.22 -9.25 15.88
N ALA A 68 19.39 -9.10 16.52
CA ALA A 68 19.50 -9.09 17.99
C ALA A 68 18.78 -7.93 18.69
N SER A 69 18.40 -6.88 17.95
CA SER A 69 17.73 -5.68 18.48
C SER A 69 16.23 -5.63 18.18
N SER A 70 15.73 -6.49 17.29
CA SER A 70 14.33 -6.51 16.90
C SER A 70 13.52 -7.57 17.64
N ARG A 71 12.19 -7.44 17.57
CA ARG A 71 11.22 -8.44 18.06
C ARG A 71 10.20 -8.71 16.99
N VAL A 72 9.76 -9.96 16.88
CA VAL A 72 8.81 -10.39 15.85
C VAL A 72 7.71 -11.22 16.47
N TRP A 73 6.47 -10.95 16.09
CA TRP A 73 5.31 -11.75 16.46
C TRP A 73 4.59 -12.22 15.21
N HIS A 74 4.02 -13.42 15.26
CA HIS A 74 3.25 -14.03 14.19
C HIS A 74 1.82 -14.32 14.64
N ARG A 75 0.86 -14.16 13.73
CA ARG A 75 -0.55 -14.53 13.93
C ARG A 75 -0.86 -15.84 13.20
N PRO A 76 -0.79 -17.02 13.86
CA PRO A 76 -0.95 -18.30 13.18
C PRO A 76 -2.39 -18.61 12.75
N ASP A 77 -3.38 -18.15 13.51
CA ASP A 77 -4.78 -18.56 13.36
C ASP A 77 -5.63 -17.61 12.49
N GLY A 78 -4.98 -16.67 11.79
CA GLY A 78 -5.67 -15.71 10.92
C GLY A 78 -5.82 -16.20 9.48
N PRO A 79 -6.80 -15.67 8.72
CA PRO A 79 -6.95 -15.94 7.28
C PRO A 79 -5.80 -15.36 6.43
N GLN A 80 -4.98 -14.48 7.00
CA GLN A 80 -3.81 -13.88 6.35
C GLN A 80 -2.54 -14.18 7.16
N ASN A 81 -1.42 -14.31 6.45
CA ASN A 81 -0.11 -14.54 7.04
C ASN A 81 0.48 -13.19 7.50
N VAL A 82 0.25 -12.83 8.77
CA VAL A 82 0.59 -11.51 9.33
C VAL A 82 1.67 -11.62 10.39
N PHE A 83 2.68 -10.75 10.28
CA PHE A 83 3.72 -10.58 11.29
C PHE A 83 3.74 -9.14 11.79
N MET A 84 3.98 -8.97 13.08
CA MET A 84 4.43 -7.69 13.64
C MET A 84 5.94 -7.73 13.80
N TRP A 85 6.62 -6.68 13.35
CA TRP A 85 8.06 -6.56 13.45
C TRP A 85 8.43 -5.21 14.07
N GLN A 86 8.92 -5.26 15.31
CA GLN A 86 9.42 -4.11 16.03
C GLN A 86 10.93 -3.98 15.83
N ILE A 87 11.37 -2.84 15.29
CA ILE A 87 12.78 -2.48 15.14
C ILE A 87 13.15 -1.36 16.12
N THR A 88 14.45 -1.04 16.20
CA THR A 88 14.96 0.06 17.04
C THR A 88 15.29 1.32 16.25
N GLN A 89 15.52 1.20 14.93
CA GLN A 89 15.84 2.33 14.06
C GLN A 89 14.59 3.15 13.72
N GLY A 90 14.70 4.48 13.66
CA GLY A 90 13.65 5.36 13.14
C GLY A 90 13.34 5.12 11.67
N PHE A 91 12.05 5.06 11.33
CA PHE A 91 11.58 4.57 10.02
C PHE A 91 12.08 5.35 8.82
N LEU A 92 12.19 6.68 8.92
CA LEU A 92 12.61 7.51 7.79
C LEU A 92 13.95 7.04 7.19
N ARG A 93 14.85 6.49 8.02
CA ARG A 93 16.18 6.02 7.58
C ARG A 93 16.28 4.50 7.46
N ALA A 94 15.19 3.77 7.70
CA ALA A 94 15.15 2.31 7.69
C ALA A 94 14.77 1.80 6.29
N ASP A 95 15.63 2.05 5.29
CA ASP A 95 15.43 1.50 3.95
C ASP A 95 15.69 0.00 3.92
N TRP A 96 15.09 -0.68 2.94
CA TRP A 96 15.34 -2.09 2.63
C TRP A 96 15.02 -3.07 3.77
N LEU A 97 14.04 -2.74 4.61
CA LEU A 97 13.54 -3.68 5.62
C LEU A 97 12.92 -4.92 4.97
N ASP A 98 12.36 -4.80 3.77
CA ASP A 98 11.91 -5.94 2.97
C ASP A 98 13.05 -6.90 2.60
N LYS A 99 14.21 -6.39 2.17
CA LYS A 99 15.41 -7.19 1.92
C LYS A 99 15.91 -7.87 3.19
N ALA A 100 15.95 -7.14 4.31
CA ALA A 100 16.34 -7.70 5.61
C ALA A 100 15.39 -8.83 6.05
N TRP A 101 14.07 -8.62 5.90
CA TRP A 101 13.07 -9.65 6.19
C TRP A 101 13.26 -10.90 5.34
N LEU A 102 13.39 -10.74 4.02
CA LEU A 102 13.57 -11.87 3.09
C LEU A 102 14.91 -12.59 3.29
N THR A 103 15.94 -11.91 3.80
CA THR A 103 17.21 -12.54 4.18
C THR A 103 17.04 -13.45 5.40
N ALA A 104 16.31 -12.98 6.42
CA ALA A 104 16.01 -13.79 7.61
C ALA A 104 14.96 -14.89 7.34
N HIS A 105 14.04 -14.66 6.41
CA HIS A 105 12.91 -15.54 6.11
C HIS A 105 12.80 -15.84 4.60
N PRO A 106 13.76 -16.59 4.01
CA PRO A 106 13.86 -16.77 2.56
C PRO A 106 12.70 -17.54 1.90
N SER A 107 11.87 -18.23 2.69
CA SER A 107 10.66 -18.91 2.20
C SER A 107 9.41 -18.01 2.16
N GLN A 108 9.47 -16.83 2.79
CA GLN A 108 8.36 -15.88 2.81
C GLN A 108 8.33 -15.05 1.52
N ARG A 109 7.15 -14.54 1.18
CA ARG A 109 6.96 -13.60 0.05
C ARG A 109 6.18 -12.41 0.55
N ILE A 110 6.81 -11.25 0.61
CA ILE A 110 6.13 -10.04 1.08
C ILE A 110 5.04 -9.66 0.08
N GLN A 111 3.82 -9.52 0.60
CA GLN A 111 2.69 -8.93 -0.10
C GLN A 111 2.61 -7.44 0.19
N GLU A 112 2.84 -7.05 1.43
CA GLU A 112 2.61 -5.68 1.89
C GLU A 112 3.34 -5.38 3.20
N MET A 113 3.66 -4.10 3.39
CA MET A 113 4.25 -3.54 4.59
C MET A 113 3.41 -2.35 5.08
N ILE A 114 3.10 -2.31 6.38
CA ILE A 114 2.29 -1.25 6.99
C ILE A 114 3.08 -0.70 8.16
N PHE A 115 3.48 0.56 8.07
CA PHE A 115 4.28 1.24 9.08
C PHE A 115 3.38 1.96 10.08
N LEU A 116 3.47 1.57 11.35
CA LEU A 116 2.76 2.20 12.46
C LEU A 116 3.58 3.40 12.96
N SER A 117 3.22 4.63 12.62
CA SER A 117 4.09 5.80 12.86
C SER A 117 3.37 6.95 13.55
N ARG A 118 4.13 7.96 13.97
CA ARG A 118 3.60 9.28 14.30
C ARG A 118 3.59 10.18 13.08
N HIS A 119 2.57 11.03 13.04
CA HIS A 119 2.58 12.21 12.20
C HIS A 119 2.98 13.44 13.05
N ALA A 120 3.81 14.31 12.50
CA ALA A 120 4.22 15.56 13.16
C ALA A 120 3.95 16.76 12.24
N ALA A 121 3.10 17.69 12.70
CA ALA A 121 2.74 18.86 11.91
C ALA A 121 2.73 20.15 12.71
N ALA A 122 3.24 21.22 12.11
CA ALA A 122 3.25 22.56 12.69
C ALA A 122 1.85 23.13 12.97
N SER A 123 0.82 22.63 12.28
CA SER A 123 -0.58 23.01 12.54
C SER A 123 -1.06 22.56 13.92
N GLY A 124 -0.44 21.52 14.51
CA GLY A 124 -0.83 20.93 15.78
C GLY A 124 -2.23 20.31 15.79
N ARG A 125 -2.86 20.13 14.62
CA ARG A 125 -4.20 19.56 14.50
C ARG A 125 -4.13 18.05 14.73
N PRO A 126 -4.85 17.48 15.72
CA PRO A 126 -4.85 16.04 15.91
C PRO A 126 -5.47 15.33 14.69
N SER A 127 -4.78 14.32 14.18
CA SER A 127 -5.18 13.62 12.98
C SER A 127 -4.78 12.16 13.00
N LEU A 128 -5.58 11.30 12.37
CA LEU A 128 -5.20 9.93 12.02
C LEU A 128 -5.03 9.88 10.51
N THR A 129 -3.83 9.50 10.06
CA THR A 129 -3.45 9.69 8.67
C THR A 129 -2.99 8.40 7.99
N ILE A 130 -3.10 8.38 6.67
CA ILE A 130 -2.59 7.31 5.81
C ILE A 130 -1.89 7.96 4.65
N HIS A 131 -0.69 7.51 4.30
CA HIS A 131 -0.03 8.04 3.12
C HIS A 131 0.93 7.04 2.46
N PRO A 132 1.16 7.22 1.15
CA PRO A 132 2.14 6.43 0.42
C PRO A 132 3.54 7.05 0.58
N ILE A 133 4.58 6.25 0.37
CA ILE A 133 5.97 6.63 0.65
C ILE A 133 6.71 6.98 -0.64
N GLY A 134 7.50 8.05 -0.62
CA GLY A 134 8.34 8.43 -1.74
C GLY A 134 8.71 9.91 -1.77
N ASN A 135 9.61 10.27 -2.69
CA ASN A 135 10.11 11.63 -2.86
C ASN A 135 9.88 12.17 -4.29
N PRO A 136 8.65 12.12 -4.86
CA PRO A 136 8.42 12.45 -6.28
C PRO A 136 8.69 13.92 -6.65
N GLY A 137 8.72 14.83 -5.67
CA GLY A 137 9.01 16.25 -5.89
C GLY A 137 10.50 16.61 -5.84
N GLN A 138 11.39 15.65 -5.55
CA GLN A 138 12.82 15.89 -5.50
C GLN A 138 13.47 15.51 -6.85
N PRO A 139 14.62 16.13 -7.21
CA PRO A 139 15.35 15.74 -8.41
C PRO A 139 15.68 14.25 -8.42
N PHE A 140 15.50 13.62 -9.57
CA PHE A 140 15.69 12.19 -9.73
C PHE A 140 17.12 11.77 -9.42
N ALA A 141 17.29 10.85 -8.47
CA ALA A 141 18.57 10.25 -8.19
C ALA A 141 18.70 8.88 -8.89
N PRO A 142 19.70 8.70 -9.77
CA PRO A 142 19.92 7.42 -10.46
C PRO A 142 20.61 6.38 -9.56
N GLN A 143 21.38 6.80 -8.55
CA GLN A 143 22.05 5.91 -7.61
C GLN A 143 21.10 5.42 -6.51
N GLU A 144 21.10 4.11 -6.23
CA GLU A 144 20.28 3.51 -5.16
C GLU A 144 20.72 3.95 -3.75
N GLU A 145 21.94 4.47 -3.60
CA GLU A 145 22.51 4.96 -2.35
C GLU A 145 22.16 6.44 -2.06
N ALA A 146 21.56 7.15 -3.02
CA ALA A 146 21.15 8.53 -2.81
C ALA A 146 20.04 8.61 -1.75
N ARG A 147 20.10 9.63 -0.88
CA ARG A 147 19.13 9.80 0.21
C ARG A 147 18.54 11.20 0.24
N GLY A 148 17.21 11.25 0.33
CA GLY A 148 16.49 12.48 0.63
C GLY A 148 16.76 12.94 2.06
N GLU A 149 16.50 14.22 2.33
CA GLU A 149 16.67 14.82 3.67
C GLU A 149 15.92 14.05 4.77
N HIS A 150 14.69 13.64 4.44
CA HIS A 150 13.80 12.85 5.29
C HIS A 150 13.79 11.37 4.88
N GLY A 151 14.88 10.88 4.30
CA GLY A 151 15.05 9.48 3.92
C GLY A 151 14.46 9.09 2.56
N GLY A 152 14.58 7.80 2.22
CA GLY A 152 14.21 7.26 0.91
C GLY A 152 15.08 7.82 -0.22
N ILE A 153 14.76 7.45 -1.45
CA ILE A 153 15.53 7.84 -2.63
C ILE A 153 14.87 9.05 -3.32
N PRO A 154 15.60 10.16 -3.61
CA PRO A 154 15.06 11.33 -4.29
C PRO A 154 14.46 11.01 -5.67
N GLY A 155 13.28 11.55 -5.96
CA GLY A 155 12.55 11.36 -7.22
C GLY A 155 11.97 9.95 -7.41
N ARG A 156 11.97 9.12 -6.37
CA ARG A 156 11.47 7.74 -6.40
C ARG A 156 10.21 7.55 -5.58
N CYS A 157 9.38 6.58 -5.97
CA CYS A 157 8.16 6.22 -5.24
C CYS A 157 8.14 4.73 -4.91
N VAL A 158 7.85 4.40 -3.65
CA VAL A 158 7.64 3.01 -3.22
C VAL A 158 6.26 2.57 -3.70
N PRO A 159 6.06 1.33 -4.22
CA PRO A 159 4.73 0.86 -4.56
C PRO A 159 3.75 1.11 -3.39
N PRO A 160 2.63 1.81 -3.59
CA PRO A 160 1.72 2.16 -2.51
C PRO A 160 0.91 0.92 -2.10
N SER A 161 0.49 0.82 -0.84
CA SER A 161 -0.43 -0.23 -0.40
C SER A 161 -1.77 -0.17 -1.16
N PRO A 162 -2.22 -1.27 -1.80
CA PRO A 162 -3.57 -1.37 -2.36
C PRO A 162 -4.71 -1.21 -1.34
N ARG A 163 -4.40 -1.28 -0.03
CA ARG A 163 -5.38 -1.19 1.05
C ARG A 163 -5.65 0.24 1.49
N MET A 164 -4.92 1.25 1.02
CA MET A 164 -5.08 2.62 1.49
C MET A 164 -6.53 3.12 1.41
N ALA A 165 -7.19 2.96 0.27
CA ALA A 165 -8.57 3.42 0.08
C ALA A 165 -9.60 2.70 0.98
N PRO A 166 -9.67 1.35 1.02
CA PRO A 166 -10.59 0.67 1.93
C PRO A 166 -10.26 0.91 3.40
N LEU A 167 -8.98 1.01 3.78
CA LEU A 167 -8.55 1.30 5.15
C LEU A 167 -8.97 2.71 5.57
N PHE A 168 -8.80 3.70 4.69
CA PHE A 168 -9.23 5.08 4.92
C PHE A 168 -10.74 5.19 5.21
N ARG A 169 -11.57 4.48 4.43
CA ARG A 169 -13.02 4.43 4.66
C ARG A 169 -13.37 3.77 6.00
N GLN A 170 -12.70 2.66 6.33
CA GLN A 170 -12.91 1.97 7.61
C GLN A 170 -12.50 2.84 8.80
N LEU A 171 -11.38 3.55 8.70
CA LEU A 171 -10.90 4.48 9.71
C LEU A 171 -11.90 5.61 9.97
N HIS A 172 -12.48 6.19 8.92
CA HIS A 172 -13.52 7.19 9.06
C HIS A 172 -14.71 6.67 9.89
N GLY A 173 -15.18 5.44 9.64
CA GLY A 173 -16.24 4.82 10.44
C GLY A 173 -15.81 4.61 11.89
N ALA A 174 -14.65 3.99 12.10
CA ALA A 174 -14.14 3.67 13.44
C ALA A 174 -13.93 4.92 14.32
N VAL A 175 -13.47 6.03 13.76
CA VAL A 175 -13.32 7.30 14.48
C VAL A 175 -14.67 7.88 14.89
N GLN A 176 -15.72 7.72 14.07
CA GLN A 176 -17.08 8.13 14.45
C GLN A 176 -17.63 7.24 15.57
N ASP A 177 -17.49 5.93 15.42
CA ASP A 177 -17.99 4.93 16.38
C ASP A 177 -17.31 5.07 17.76
N ALA A 178 -16.02 5.42 17.77
CA ALA A 178 -15.26 5.70 18.99
C ALA A 178 -15.54 7.09 19.60
N GLY A 179 -16.39 7.91 18.97
CA GLY A 179 -16.69 9.27 19.44
C GLY A 179 -15.51 10.25 19.29
N LEU A 180 -14.53 9.93 18.46
CA LEU A 180 -13.29 10.72 18.30
C LEU A 180 -13.35 11.72 17.13
N ALA A 181 -14.44 11.76 16.36
CA ALA A 181 -14.57 12.63 15.19
C ALA A 181 -14.48 14.14 15.48
N GLY A 182 -14.79 14.57 16.71
CA GLY A 182 -14.59 15.96 17.14
C GLY A 182 -13.16 16.26 17.61
N THR A 183 -12.32 15.24 17.76
CA THR A 183 -10.95 15.32 18.27
C THR A 183 -9.92 15.10 17.16
N PHE A 184 -10.07 14.01 16.40
CA PHE A 184 -9.15 13.60 15.35
C PHE A 184 -9.75 13.79 13.97
N GLU A 185 -9.02 14.49 13.11
CA GLU A 185 -9.30 14.53 11.67
C GLU A 185 -8.77 13.26 10.99
N VAL A 186 -9.58 12.61 10.18
CA VAL A 186 -9.13 11.51 9.33
C VAL A 186 -8.77 12.08 7.97
N THR A 187 -7.53 11.91 7.53
CA THR A 187 -7.04 12.50 6.28
C THR A 187 -5.96 11.64 5.61
N LEU A 188 -5.95 11.61 4.29
CA LEU A 188 -4.76 11.18 3.55
C LEU A 188 -3.70 12.28 3.58
N GLU A 189 -2.46 11.89 3.36
CA GLU A 189 -1.38 12.82 3.06
C GLU A 189 -0.78 12.57 1.68
N ALA A 190 -0.13 13.59 1.15
CA ALA A 190 0.64 13.50 -0.08
C ALA A 190 1.77 12.47 0.05
N THR A 191 2.24 11.93 -1.07
CA THR A 191 3.45 11.11 -1.11
C THR A 191 4.63 11.93 -0.64
N HIS A 192 5.27 11.50 0.46
CA HIS A 192 6.44 12.18 1.00
C HIS A 192 7.34 11.24 1.80
N HIS A 193 8.59 11.70 1.97
CA HIS A 193 9.68 11.12 2.74
C HIS A 193 10.01 9.63 2.45
N GLY A 194 11.02 9.11 3.14
CA GLY A 194 11.37 7.70 3.13
C GLY A 194 10.53 6.86 4.07
N PRO A 195 10.86 5.58 4.27
CA PRO A 195 12.00 4.84 3.70
C PRO A 195 11.80 4.34 2.26
N TRP A 196 12.80 3.66 1.71
CA TRP A 196 12.77 2.99 0.41
C TRP A 196 12.59 1.47 0.53
N HIS A 197 11.63 0.93 -0.23
CA HIS A 197 11.27 -0.50 -0.27
C HIS A 197 10.84 -0.90 -1.69
N MET A 198 10.86 -2.20 -1.99
CA MET A 198 10.43 -2.76 -3.29
C MET A 198 9.00 -3.28 -3.28
N HIS A 199 8.41 -3.43 -2.10
CA HIS A 199 7.09 -4.05 -1.93
C HIS A 199 6.03 -3.00 -1.56
N PRO A 200 4.73 -3.27 -1.83
CA PRO A 200 3.62 -2.39 -1.47
C PRO A 200 3.68 -1.93 -0.02
N THR A 201 3.67 -0.62 0.19
CA THR A 201 3.88 -0.03 1.52
C THR A 201 2.97 1.18 1.76
N MET A 202 2.56 1.39 3.01
CA MET A 202 1.98 2.65 3.49
C MET A 202 2.40 2.96 4.92
N PHE A 203 2.29 4.23 5.31
CA PHE A 203 2.21 4.65 6.70
C PHE A 203 0.76 4.74 7.15
N VAL A 204 0.52 4.36 8.40
CA VAL A 204 -0.69 4.68 9.17
C VAL A 204 -0.25 5.38 10.45
N GLU A 205 -0.82 6.54 10.74
CA GLU A 205 -0.22 7.42 11.74
C GLU A 205 -1.19 8.01 12.74
N ILE A 206 -0.63 8.40 13.89
CA ILE A 206 -1.29 9.23 14.91
C ILE A 206 -0.53 10.56 14.98
N GLY A 207 -1.24 11.66 14.79
CA GLY A 207 -0.71 13.00 14.82
C GLY A 207 -1.54 13.97 15.65
N SER A 208 -1.06 15.18 15.88
CA SER A 208 0.14 15.78 15.24
C SER A 208 1.20 16.29 16.21
N LYS A 209 0.99 16.14 17.52
CA LYS A 209 1.92 16.55 18.58
C LYS A 209 2.12 15.46 19.63
N GLU A 210 3.09 15.66 20.52
CA GLU A 210 3.49 14.69 21.54
C GLU A 210 2.36 14.18 22.44
N GLU A 211 1.39 15.05 22.73
CA GLU A 211 0.18 14.72 23.49
C GLU A 211 -0.70 13.69 22.74
N ASP A 212 -0.72 13.75 21.41
CA ASP A 212 -1.55 12.88 20.57
C ASP A 212 -0.90 11.51 20.39
N TRP A 213 0.43 11.44 20.26
CA TRP A 213 1.15 10.19 20.04
C TRP A 213 0.99 9.17 21.17
N GLY A 214 0.68 9.64 22.38
CA GLY A 214 0.40 8.79 23.54
C GLY A 214 -1.07 8.41 23.73
N ARG A 215 -1.97 8.78 22.81
CA ARG A 215 -3.41 8.54 22.95
C ARG A 215 -3.76 7.08 22.72
N GLU A 216 -4.03 6.37 23.81
CA GLU A 216 -4.43 4.95 23.79
C GLU A 216 -5.73 4.74 23.00
N ASP A 217 -6.71 5.64 23.13
CA ASP A 217 -7.96 5.56 22.37
C ASP A 217 -7.75 5.66 20.85
N ALA A 218 -6.84 6.53 20.39
CA ALA A 218 -6.44 6.59 18.98
C ALA A 218 -5.70 5.31 18.53
N ALA A 219 -4.82 4.76 19.37
CA ALA A 219 -4.13 3.50 19.08
C ALA A 219 -5.10 2.31 19.02
N HIS A 220 -6.13 2.29 19.89
CA HIS A 220 -7.18 1.27 19.86
C HIS A 220 -8.04 1.37 18.60
N VAL A 221 -8.37 2.58 18.13
CA VAL A 221 -9.05 2.78 16.85
C VAL A 221 -8.23 2.18 15.69
N TRP A 222 -6.92 2.44 15.64
CA TRP A 222 -6.05 1.81 14.64
C TRP A 222 -6.03 0.29 14.76
N ALA A 223 -5.94 -0.25 15.98
CA ALA A 223 -5.97 -1.69 16.21
C ALA A 223 -7.29 -2.32 15.75
N ASP A 224 -8.44 -1.69 16.00
CA ASP A 224 -9.76 -2.16 15.52
C ASP A 224 -9.85 -2.17 14.00
N VAL A 225 -9.37 -1.09 13.37
CA VAL A 225 -9.37 -0.95 11.91
C VAL A 225 -8.47 -1.99 11.26
N LEU A 226 -7.25 -2.18 11.76
CA LEU A 226 -6.30 -3.18 11.24
C LEU A 226 -6.75 -4.61 11.53
N ASP A 227 -7.32 -4.89 12.70
CA ASP A 227 -7.92 -6.18 13.03
C ASP A 227 -9.01 -6.56 12.04
N LYS A 228 -9.95 -5.64 11.78
CA LYS A 228 -11.02 -5.85 10.80
C LYS A 228 -10.50 -5.96 9.37
N ASN A 229 -9.57 -5.09 8.97
CA ASN A 229 -9.05 -5.04 7.59
C ASN A 229 -8.20 -6.26 7.23
N LEU A 230 -7.38 -6.71 8.19
CA LEU A 230 -6.49 -7.85 8.03
C LEU A 230 -7.15 -9.17 8.47
N GLY A 231 -8.34 -9.10 9.07
CA GLY A 231 -9.04 -10.26 9.60
C GLY A 231 -8.28 -10.95 10.73
N LEU A 232 -7.54 -10.22 11.58
CA LEU A 232 -6.66 -10.84 12.57
C LEU A 232 -7.46 -11.71 13.56
N SER A 233 -8.66 -11.27 13.92
CA SER A 233 -9.61 -12.00 14.78
C SER A 233 -10.72 -12.71 13.99
N ALA A 234 -10.62 -12.75 12.66
CA ALA A 234 -11.58 -13.46 11.82
C ALA A 234 -11.39 -14.97 11.99
N THR A 235 -12.49 -15.67 12.23
CA THR A 235 -12.58 -17.13 12.22
C THR A 235 -13.57 -17.57 11.15
N GLU A 236 -13.52 -18.83 10.72
CA GLU A 236 -14.54 -19.40 9.80
C GLU A 236 -15.97 -19.22 10.33
N GLU A 237 -16.15 -19.16 11.65
CA GLU A 237 -17.45 -18.94 12.31
C GLU A 237 -17.91 -17.47 12.32
N ASN A 238 -16.98 -16.50 12.29
CA ASN A 238 -17.29 -15.07 12.43
C ASN A 238 -17.57 -14.38 11.08
N GLY A 239 -17.46 -15.09 9.95
CA GLY A 239 -17.96 -14.65 8.64
C GLY A 239 -17.36 -13.36 8.08
N VAL A 240 -16.19 -12.93 8.56
CA VAL A 240 -15.53 -11.71 8.06
C VAL A 240 -15.00 -11.97 6.65
N SER A 241 -15.72 -11.48 5.64
CA SER A 241 -15.23 -11.47 4.27
C SER A 241 -14.09 -10.48 4.14
N ILE A 242 -12.88 -10.96 3.89
CA ILE A 242 -11.82 -10.11 3.34
C ILE A 242 -12.34 -9.65 1.97
N PRO A 243 -12.38 -8.34 1.67
CA PRO A 243 -12.79 -7.87 0.35
C PRO A 243 -11.92 -8.55 -0.71
N ALA A 244 -12.51 -9.43 -1.51
CA ALA A 244 -11.82 -10.04 -2.63
C ALA A 244 -11.51 -8.93 -3.64
N ALA A 245 -10.28 -8.92 -4.15
CA ALA A 245 -9.88 -8.08 -5.26
C ALA A 245 -10.47 -8.67 -6.56
N GLU A 246 -11.78 -8.57 -6.75
CA GLU A 246 -12.43 -9.19 -7.91
C GLU A 246 -13.32 -8.25 -8.73
N GLU A 247 -13.51 -6.99 -8.29
CA GLU A 247 -14.09 -5.97 -9.14
C GLU A 247 -12.98 -5.08 -9.74
N PRO A 248 -13.00 -4.84 -11.06
CA PRO A 248 -12.14 -3.86 -11.71
C PRO A 248 -12.30 -2.51 -11.01
N LYS A 249 -11.19 -1.92 -10.58
CA LYS A 249 -11.23 -0.64 -9.88
C LYS A 249 -10.54 0.44 -10.66
N LEU A 250 -11.05 1.64 -10.53
CA LEU A 250 -10.34 2.83 -10.98
C LEU A 250 -9.31 3.21 -9.93
N VAL A 251 -8.02 3.17 -10.27
CA VAL A 251 -6.93 3.57 -9.37
C VAL A 251 -6.53 5.00 -9.67
N ILE A 252 -6.63 5.86 -8.67
CA ILE A 252 -6.34 7.29 -8.82
C ILE A 252 -4.92 7.62 -8.37
N VAL A 253 -4.17 8.28 -9.24
CA VAL A 253 -2.97 9.06 -8.87
C VAL A 253 -3.38 10.53 -8.75
N GLY A 254 -3.16 11.13 -7.59
CA GLY A 254 -3.50 12.53 -7.35
C GLY A 254 -2.42 13.49 -7.83
N ALA A 255 -2.81 14.61 -8.45
CA ALA A 255 -1.90 15.68 -8.85
C ALA A 255 -2.40 17.05 -8.39
N GLY A 256 -1.58 17.76 -7.63
CA GLY A 256 -1.86 19.07 -7.04
C GLY A 256 -2.58 19.00 -5.70
N GLY A 257 -2.71 20.17 -5.08
CA GLY A 257 -3.31 20.35 -3.76
C GLY A 257 -2.26 20.55 -2.66
N GLY A 258 -2.72 20.71 -1.44
CA GLY A 258 -1.85 20.77 -0.25
C GLY A 258 -1.47 19.38 0.26
N HIS A 259 -0.67 19.37 1.33
CA HIS A 259 -0.17 18.15 1.99
C HIS A 259 -1.29 17.17 2.40
N TYR A 260 -2.43 17.66 2.87
CA TYR A 260 -3.56 16.83 3.34
C TYR A 260 -4.61 16.49 2.28
N THR A 261 -4.39 16.88 1.02
CA THR A 261 -5.12 16.35 -0.14
C THR A 261 -6.67 16.31 -0.04
N PRO A 262 -7.36 17.40 0.40
CA PRO A 262 -8.79 17.35 0.77
C PRO A 262 -9.73 16.85 -0.34
N LYS A 263 -9.43 17.14 -1.61
CA LYS A 263 -10.23 16.62 -2.73
C LYS A 263 -10.12 15.10 -2.90
N MET A 264 -8.96 14.53 -2.59
CA MET A 264 -8.74 13.09 -2.63
C MET A 264 -9.49 12.42 -1.47
N ASN A 265 -9.44 13.03 -0.28
CA ASN A 265 -10.23 12.58 0.87
C ASN A 265 -11.72 12.53 0.54
N ASP A 266 -12.27 13.62 -0.01
CA ASP A 266 -13.69 13.70 -0.40
C ASP A 266 -14.04 12.61 -1.42
N LEU A 267 -13.23 12.45 -2.47
CA LEU A 267 -13.45 11.43 -3.50
C LEU A 267 -13.48 10.02 -2.91
N LEU A 268 -12.46 9.64 -2.14
CA LEU A 268 -12.31 8.27 -1.63
C LEU A 268 -13.29 7.91 -0.52
N ARG A 269 -13.80 8.92 0.18
CA ARG A 269 -14.84 8.75 1.19
C ARG A 269 -16.19 8.36 0.58
N HIS A 270 -16.47 8.78 -0.65
CA HIS A 270 -17.77 8.60 -1.30
C HIS A 270 -17.77 7.56 -2.43
N ARG A 271 -16.59 7.12 -2.91
CA ARG A 271 -16.45 6.17 -4.03
C ARG A 271 -15.76 4.87 -3.60
N GLU A 272 -16.54 3.79 -3.48
CA GLU A 272 -16.03 2.46 -3.09
C GLU A 272 -15.38 1.68 -4.26
N ASP A 273 -15.75 2.06 -5.48
CA ASP A 273 -15.22 1.62 -6.78
C ASP A 273 -13.88 2.28 -7.14
N VAL A 274 -13.47 3.27 -6.34
CA VAL A 274 -12.21 4.00 -6.52
C VAL A 274 -11.17 3.57 -5.47
N LEU A 275 -9.96 3.31 -5.97
CA LEU A 275 -8.74 3.08 -5.21
C LEU A 275 -7.77 4.26 -5.39
N VAL A 276 -6.70 4.27 -4.59
CA VAL A 276 -5.70 5.34 -4.60
C VAL A 276 -4.29 4.76 -4.70
N GLY A 277 -3.45 5.40 -5.49
CA GLY A 277 -2.02 5.19 -5.53
C GLY A 277 -1.28 6.33 -4.83
N HIS A 278 -0.33 6.93 -5.54
CA HIS A 278 0.38 8.11 -5.06
C HIS A 278 -0.42 9.41 -5.19
N ILE A 279 -0.11 10.38 -4.34
CA ILE A 279 -0.69 11.72 -4.39
C ILE A 279 0.43 12.77 -4.39
N LEU A 280 0.62 13.46 -5.51
CA LEU A 280 1.64 14.48 -5.67
C LEU A 280 1.05 15.84 -5.33
N ALA A 281 1.46 16.43 -4.21
CA ALA A 281 1.06 17.79 -3.85
C ALA A 281 1.65 18.83 -4.81
N SER A 282 1.14 20.06 -4.77
CA SER A 282 1.56 21.14 -5.68
C SER A 282 3.06 21.44 -5.66
N TYR A 283 3.75 21.23 -4.53
CA TYR A 283 5.20 21.42 -4.45
C TYR A 283 6.00 20.42 -5.30
N CYS A 284 5.41 19.28 -5.70
CA CYS A 284 6.06 18.34 -6.62
C CYS A 284 6.17 18.89 -8.05
N PHE A 285 5.45 19.96 -8.37
CA PHE A 285 5.38 20.55 -9.71
C PHE A 285 6.07 21.92 -9.81
N THR A 286 6.87 22.30 -8.81
CA THR A 286 7.60 23.59 -8.80
C THR A 286 9.00 23.51 -9.39
N GLY A 287 9.52 22.30 -9.61
CA GLY A 287 10.83 22.05 -10.22
C GLY A 287 10.86 22.27 -11.74
N SER A 288 11.90 21.76 -12.40
CA SER A 288 11.98 21.82 -13.87
C SER A 288 10.90 20.95 -14.52
N GLU A 289 10.65 21.18 -15.81
CA GLU A 289 9.69 20.35 -16.56
C GLU A 289 10.06 18.87 -16.57
N GLU A 290 11.36 18.59 -16.66
CA GLU A 290 11.89 17.25 -16.60
C GLU A 290 11.65 16.59 -15.23
N ASP A 291 11.84 17.33 -14.14
CA ASP A 291 11.68 16.80 -12.78
C ASP A 291 10.25 16.38 -12.51
N TRP A 292 9.26 17.25 -12.77
CA TRP A 292 7.87 16.90 -12.47
C TRP A 292 7.33 15.81 -13.40
N LYS A 293 7.81 15.74 -14.65
CA LYS A 293 7.49 14.64 -15.58
C LYS A 293 8.00 13.30 -15.04
N ARG A 294 9.25 13.25 -14.58
CA ARG A 294 9.82 12.05 -13.93
C ARG A 294 9.06 11.69 -12.65
N GLY A 295 8.71 12.69 -11.83
CA GLY A 295 7.97 12.47 -10.59
C GLY A 295 6.59 11.86 -10.82
N ILE A 296 5.83 12.35 -11.79
CA ILE A 296 4.50 11.78 -12.11
C ILE A 296 4.61 10.40 -12.77
N ASP A 297 5.59 10.19 -13.65
CA ASP A 297 5.86 8.87 -14.26
C ASP A 297 6.18 7.82 -13.20
N GLU A 298 7.08 8.15 -12.27
CA GLU A 298 7.48 7.24 -11.19
C GLU A 298 6.28 6.89 -10.30
N ALA A 299 5.44 7.88 -9.98
CA ALA A 299 4.24 7.68 -9.19
C ALA A 299 3.21 6.78 -9.89
N ILE A 300 3.00 6.97 -11.18
CA ILE A 300 2.12 6.11 -11.99
C ILE A 300 2.68 4.69 -12.06
N GLN A 301 3.98 4.53 -12.34
CA GLN A 301 4.61 3.21 -12.44
C GLN A 301 4.63 2.45 -11.12
N ALA A 302 4.97 3.11 -10.01
CA ALA A 302 4.90 2.50 -8.68
C ALA A 302 3.47 2.08 -8.32
N THR A 303 2.48 2.91 -8.67
CA THR A 303 1.06 2.57 -8.53
C THR A 303 0.71 1.33 -9.36
N ARG A 304 1.05 1.27 -10.64
CA ARG A 304 0.79 0.10 -11.49
C ARG A 304 1.40 -1.18 -10.91
N ARG A 305 2.66 -1.12 -10.43
CA ARG A 305 3.32 -2.27 -9.76
C ARG A 305 2.54 -2.77 -8.55
N ALA A 306 2.04 -1.87 -7.71
CA ALA A 306 1.26 -2.25 -6.53
C ALA A 306 -0.05 -2.99 -6.87
N TYR A 307 -0.68 -2.61 -7.97
CA TYR A 307 -1.92 -3.23 -8.45
C TYR A 307 -1.70 -4.35 -9.48
N SER A 308 -0.44 -4.77 -9.69
CA SER A 308 -0.05 -5.80 -10.68
C SER A 308 -0.53 -5.50 -12.10
N LEU A 309 -0.55 -4.22 -12.48
CA LEU A 309 -0.98 -3.77 -13.81
C LEU A 309 0.19 -3.81 -14.81
N PRO A 310 -0.06 -4.10 -16.10
CA PRO A 310 0.95 -4.11 -17.14
C PRO A 310 1.66 -2.75 -17.25
N SER A 311 2.90 -2.77 -17.75
CA SER A 311 3.63 -1.52 -17.97
C SER A 311 3.01 -0.71 -19.10
N GLU A 312 3.29 0.59 -19.12
CA GLU A 312 2.73 1.57 -20.07
C GLU A 312 2.97 1.25 -21.56
N ASN A 313 3.85 0.28 -21.88
CA ASN A 313 4.27 -0.11 -23.22
C ASN A 313 3.91 -1.57 -23.58
N GLU A 314 3.23 -2.30 -22.71
CA GLU A 314 2.76 -3.67 -23.00
C GLU A 314 1.30 -3.56 -23.46
N GLU A 315 1.00 -4.07 -24.66
CA GLU A 315 -0.37 -4.08 -25.18
C GLU A 315 -1.27 -4.89 -24.23
N GLU A 316 -2.35 -4.26 -23.75
CA GLU A 316 -3.44 -4.95 -23.05
C GLU A 316 -4.05 -5.98 -24.03
N GLU A 317 -3.92 -7.28 -23.76
CA GLU A 317 -4.66 -8.29 -24.49
C GLU A 317 -6.15 -8.08 -24.20
N ASP A 318 -6.87 -7.51 -25.19
CA ASP A 318 -8.30 -7.19 -25.18
C ASP A 318 -9.14 -8.44 -24.89
N GLY A 319 -9.29 -8.72 -23.60
CA GLY A 319 -9.99 -9.87 -23.04
C GLY A 319 -11.35 -9.51 -22.45
N GLY A 320 -12.04 -8.48 -22.95
CA GLY A 320 -13.47 -8.24 -22.72
C GLY A 320 -13.97 -8.13 -21.27
N LYS A 321 -13.08 -7.99 -20.28
CA LYS A 321 -13.42 -7.64 -18.89
C LYS A 321 -13.01 -6.18 -18.67
N GLU A 322 -13.82 -5.40 -17.96
CA GLU A 322 -13.37 -4.11 -17.45
C GLU A 322 -12.05 -4.33 -16.70
N GLU A 323 -10.98 -3.63 -17.08
CA GLU A 323 -9.65 -3.82 -16.52
C GLU A 323 -9.38 -2.73 -15.46
N THR A 324 -8.66 -3.09 -14.40
CA THR A 324 -8.23 -2.11 -13.40
C THR A 324 -7.28 -1.13 -14.07
N ARG A 325 -7.63 0.16 -14.05
CA ARG A 325 -6.90 1.19 -14.82
C ARG A 325 -6.45 2.34 -13.94
N VAL A 326 -5.37 2.99 -14.34
CA VAL A 326 -4.84 4.18 -13.65
C VAL A 326 -5.38 5.45 -14.32
N CYS A 327 -5.92 6.37 -13.51
CA CYS A 327 -6.30 7.71 -13.93
C CYS A 327 -5.62 8.75 -13.04
N VAL A 328 -5.18 9.86 -13.64
CA VAL A 328 -4.63 10.99 -12.89
C VAL A 328 -5.75 11.99 -12.57
N TYR A 329 -6.06 12.14 -11.28
CA TYR A 329 -7.00 13.15 -10.81
C TYR A 329 -6.27 14.45 -10.49
N ILE A 330 -6.53 15.48 -11.29
CA ILE A 330 -5.85 16.78 -11.22
C ILE A 330 -6.70 17.77 -10.43
N ASP A 331 -6.17 18.29 -9.31
CA ASP A 331 -6.76 19.45 -8.65
C ASP A 331 -6.60 20.70 -9.53
N LYS A 332 -7.61 20.96 -10.35
CA LYS A 332 -7.64 22.11 -11.26
C LYS A 332 -7.34 23.46 -10.59
N LYS A 333 -7.70 23.65 -9.32
CA LYS A 333 -7.50 24.91 -8.57
C LYS A 333 -6.07 25.05 -8.05
N ALA A 334 -5.33 23.95 -7.97
CA ALA A 334 -3.96 23.92 -7.49
C ALA A 334 -2.92 24.37 -8.55
N PHE A 335 -3.34 24.52 -9.81
CA PHE A 335 -2.47 24.88 -10.93
C PHE A 335 -2.93 26.13 -11.66
N LYS A 336 -1.95 26.94 -12.09
CA LYS A 336 -2.15 27.96 -13.13
C LYS A 336 -2.45 27.29 -14.47
N SER A 337 -3.04 28.03 -15.42
CA SER A 337 -3.51 27.46 -16.69
C SER A 337 -2.40 26.79 -17.50
N ALA A 338 -1.25 27.44 -17.67
CA ALA A 338 -0.17 26.92 -18.51
C ALA A 338 0.49 25.64 -17.94
N PRO A 339 0.93 25.58 -16.65
CA PRO A 339 1.44 24.34 -16.06
C PRO A 339 0.43 23.18 -16.11
N ARG A 340 -0.86 23.48 -15.88
CA ARG A 340 -1.93 22.48 -15.99
C ARG A 340 -2.04 21.92 -17.41
N GLN A 341 -2.01 22.78 -18.43
CA GLN A 341 -2.07 22.35 -19.83
C GLN A 341 -0.86 21.49 -20.20
N ALA A 342 0.34 21.86 -19.73
CA ALA A 342 1.54 21.06 -19.96
C ALA A 342 1.44 19.66 -19.32
N LEU A 343 0.93 19.57 -18.08
CA LEU A 343 0.69 18.28 -17.42
C LEU A 343 -0.33 17.42 -18.19
N VAL A 344 -1.44 18.01 -18.62
CA VAL A 344 -2.48 17.30 -19.38
C VAL A 344 -1.93 16.79 -20.71
N GLN A 345 -1.26 17.65 -21.49
CA GLN A 345 -0.65 17.27 -22.77
C GLN A 345 0.40 16.17 -22.59
N TYR A 346 1.17 16.23 -21.50
CA TYR A 346 2.14 15.20 -21.19
C TYR A 346 1.45 13.85 -20.91
N LEU A 347 0.44 13.83 -20.05
CA LEU A 347 -0.29 12.59 -19.72
C LEU A 347 -1.02 12.02 -20.94
N GLU A 348 -1.63 12.86 -21.76
CA GLU A 348 -2.26 12.47 -23.04
C GLU A 348 -1.23 11.83 -23.99
N SER A 349 -0.02 12.39 -24.08
CA SER A 349 1.07 11.81 -24.90
C SER A 349 1.54 10.43 -24.42
N ARG A 350 1.18 10.04 -23.19
CA ARG A 350 1.46 8.73 -22.58
C ARG A 350 0.23 7.82 -22.53
N GLY A 351 -0.89 8.23 -23.12
CA GLY A 351 -2.15 7.47 -23.07
C GLY A 351 -2.79 7.41 -21.69
N ILE A 352 -2.41 8.30 -20.75
CA ILE A 352 -2.93 8.30 -19.38
C ILE A 352 -4.18 9.19 -19.28
N GLN A 353 -5.31 8.62 -18.87
CA GLN A 353 -6.54 9.39 -18.66
C GLN A 353 -6.39 10.37 -17.50
N CYS A 354 -6.89 11.59 -17.72
CA CYS A 354 -6.96 12.63 -16.71
C CYS A 354 -8.41 12.92 -16.31
N ALA A 355 -8.64 13.25 -15.04
CA ALA A 355 -9.91 13.72 -14.51
C ALA A 355 -9.73 15.01 -13.69
N PHE A 356 -10.75 15.87 -13.66
CA PHE A 356 -10.71 17.14 -12.91
C PHE A 356 -11.84 17.25 -11.87
N LYS A 357 -12.87 16.44 -12.04
CA LYS A 357 -14.04 16.30 -11.15
C LYS A 357 -14.45 14.84 -11.13
N GLU A 358 -15.20 14.47 -10.11
CA GLU A 358 -15.68 13.11 -9.89
C GLU A 358 -16.46 12.53 -11.09
N ASN A 359 -17.27 13.35 -11.77
CA ASN A 359 -18.04 12.91 -12.94
C ASN A 359 -17.17 12.53 -14.16
N ASP A 360 -15.89 12.90 -14.18
CA ASP A 360 -14.97 12.53 -15.26
C ASP A 360 -14.40 11.11 -15.09
N LEU A 361 -14.71 10.46 -13.95
CA LEU A 361 -14.20 9.14 -13.58
C LEU A 361 -15.07 7.98 -14.07
N ASN A 362 -16.26 8.29 -14.60
CA ASN A 362 -17.25 7.32 -15.07
C ASN A 362 -17.02 6.89 -16.51
#